data_AF-A0A1F5GV94-F1
#
_entry.id   AF-A0A1F5GV94-F1
#
_cell.length_a   1.000
_cell.length_b   1.000
_cell.length_c   1.000
_cell.angle_alpha   90.00
_cell.angle_beta   90.00
_cell.angle_gamma   90.00
#
_symmetry.space_group_name_H-M   'P 1'
#
loop_
_entity.id
_entity.type
_entity.pdbx_description
1 polymer ?
#
loop_
_entity_poly.entity_id
_entity_poly.type
_entity_poly.pdbx_seq_one_letter_code
_entity_poly.pdbx_strand_id
1 'polypeptide(L)'
;MFYRILLRIFVLFSIIFVFLCFVKLSFADGEFKTKYKVDYQIDQSGTAKVAQQIMLKNNTPNYYADKFELKIGSVKITNIKAFDELGPLETEVKSENNVTTISVNFNQRVIGQGKILNWTLTYESVDLAVKSGQIWEITIPKVANNSDIEDYQVKIATPVSFGKISFSVPEPISSMREGLNNVFIFEKEQLFQSGISMSFGEKQVFQFTLNYYLENNNLTSRKAQITLPPDNNYQKIVIEKIEPKPFDISSDYDGNFIGYYKLAPKQQINIIASGFVEVFSKPFRNIDNNFSEEDKKRYIQPQKYWETDSAVIKDKASQLNSPKKIYDFVVNYLSYNEDKLEKEQIPRLGALSVFNTPKDAVCMEFTDLFIALSRAAGIPAREVIGYAYSQNSRLRPLSLSAQGDLLHSWPQYWDDKLGWVQIDPTWASTSGGLDYFNKLDFNHVTLAQRGQSSTFPLPAGSFKKVAESNKKDVLISFAENLPQATFIPELALEIPDKIYAGIPMTVNVKLNNTGTTSIIGAEVNLESQNLNFQSLDNTNIAILPPLAQRKFRFKAQSKNFLNVAKDTVILSFADTQVSKPVVIVPFYFILFSVNFLISLAITAVIIILGLIIFYKMRNKKNTFLKSER
;
A
#
# COMPACT_ATOMS: atom_id res chain seq x y z
N MET A 1 -64.76 -42.64 33.35
CA MET A 1 -63.48 -43.15 33.90
C MET A 1 -62.28 -42.74 33.04
N PHE A 2 -62.35 -42.88 31.71
CA PHE A 2 -61.31 -42.50 30.75
C PHE A 2 -60.82 -41.04 30.84
N TYR A 3 -61.72 -40.07 30.98
CA TYR A 3 -61.38 -38.63 31.01
C TYR A 3 -60.52 -38.23 32.22
N ARG A 4 -60.71 -38.89 33.38
CA ARG A 4 -59.91 -38.65 34.58
C ARG A 4 -58.50 -39.23 34.48
N ILE A 5 -58.31 -40.28 33.66
CA ILE A 5 -57.00 -40.90 33.42
C ILE A 5 -56.20 -40.02 32.45
N LEU A 6 -56.83 -39.54 31.37
CA LEU A 6 -56.22 -38.59 30.43
C LEU A 6 -55.80 -37.28 31.08
N LEU A 7 -56.63 -36.71 31.96
CA LEU A 7 -56.27 -35.48 32.69
C LEU A 7 -55.07 -35.70 33.63
N ARG A 8 -54.98 -36.87 34.29
CA ARG A 8 -53.83 -37.21 35.15
C ARG A 8 -52.56 -37.43 34.34
N ILE A 9 -52.66 -38.05 33.16
CA ILE A 9 -51.51 -38.22 32.25
C ILE A 9 -51.04 -36.86 31.72
N PHE A 10 -51.96 -35.96 31.36
CA PHE A 10 -51.62 -34.62 30.89
C PHE A 10 -50.96 -33.78 31.98
N VAL A 11 -51.47 -33.82 33.22
CA VAL A 11 -50.84 -33.13 34.36
C VAL A 11 -49.45 -33.70 34.66
N LEU A 12 -49.27 -35.02 34.59
CA LEU A 12 -47.97 -35.65 34.77
C LEU A 12 -46.98 -35.23 33.66
N PHE A 13 -47.45 -35.17 32.42
CA PHE A 13 -46.64 -34.75 31.27
C PHE A 13 -46.29 -33.26 31.32
N SER A 14 -47.21 -32.40 31.77
CA SER A 14 -46.92 -30.97 31.99
C SER A 14 -45.93 -30.75 33.14
N ILE A 15 -46.00 -31.53 34.22
CA ILE A 15 -45.02 -31.44 35.31
C ILE A 15 -43.63 -31.89 34.85
N ILE A 16 -43.54 -32.97 34.06
CA ILE A 16 -42.27 -33.45 33.48
C ILE A 16 -41.73 -32.44 32.46
N PHE A 17 -42.57 -31.84 31.62
CA PHE A 17 -42.17 -30.83 30.64
C PHE A 17 -41.66 -29.55 31.32
N VAL A 18 -42.32 -29.10 32.39
CA VAL A 18 -41.85 -27.98 33.20
C VAL A 18 -40.50 -28.31 33.86
N PHE A 19 -40.31 -29.53 34.38
CA PHE A 19 -39.01 -29.96 34.93
C PHE A 19 -37.90 -30.02 33.87
N LEU A 20 -38.22 -30.43 32.64
CA LEU A 20 -37.28 -30.47 31.51
C LEU A 20 -36.94 -29.07 30.97
N CYS A 21 -37.86 -28.09 31.07
CA CYS A 21 -37.59 -26.69 30.74
C CYS A 21 -36.77 -25.94 31.81
N PHE A 22 -36.63 -26.49 33.02
CA PHE A 22 -35.81 -25.93 34.12
C PHE A 22 -34.48 -26.65 34.35
N VAL A 23 -34.05 -27.53 33.43
CA VAL A 23 -32.68 -28.07 33.47
C VAL A 23 -31.74 -26.93 33.08
N LYS A 24 -31.14 -26.28 34.08
CA LYS A 24 -30.02 -25.36 33.84
C LYS A 24 -28.93 -26.17 33.14
N LEU A 25 -28.48 -25.67 31.99
CA LEU A 25 -27.21 -26.09 31.39
C LEU A 25 -26.11 -25.87 32.44
N SER A 26 -25.74 -26.96 33.12
CA SER A 26 -24.62 -27.01 34.05
C SER A 26 -23.35 -27.03 33.22
N PHE A 27 -22.83 -25.86 32.87
CA PHE A 27 -21.43 -25.78 32.48
C PHE A 27 -20.60 -26.14 33.73
N ALA A 28 -19.81 -27.22 33.63
CA ALA A 28 -18.87 -27.55 34.70
C ALA A 28 -17.90 -26.38 34.82
N ASP A 29 -17.91 -25.72 35.98
CA ASP A 29 -16.95 -24.66 36.27
C ASP A 29 -15.58 -25.32 36.44
N GLY A 30 -14.54 -24.73 35.85
CA GLY A 30 -13.18 -25.27 35.96
C GLY A 30 -12.74 -25.41 37.41
N GLU A 31 -11.81 -26.34 37.65
CA GLU A 31 -11.35 -26.70 39.00
C GLU A 31 -10.69 -25.50 39.72
N PHE A 32 -10.18 -24.54 38.94
CA PHE A 32 -9.57 -23.32 39.41
C PHE A 32 -10.02 -22.11 38.58
N LYS A 33 -10.06 -20.93 39.22
CA LYS A 33 -10.14 -19.63 38.54
C LYS A 33 -8.87 -18.83 38.73
N THR A 34 -8.49 -18.06 37.74
CA THR A 34 -7.28 -17.23 37.77
C THR A 34 -7.56 -15.76 37.54
N LYS A 35 -6.80 -14.90 38.21
CA LYS A 35 -6.72 -13.46 37.90
C LYS A 35 -5.28 -13.07 37.65
N TYR A 36 -5.06 -12.22 36.65
CA TYR A 36 -3.74 -11.77 36.25
C TYR A 36 -3.65 -10.25 36.29
N LYS A 37 -2.58 -9.75 36.89
CA LYS A 37 -2.10 -8.38 36.68
C LYS A 37 -0.69 -8.46 36.16
N VAL A 38 -0.48 -7.96 34.94
CA VAL A 38 0.82 -8.03 34.27
C VAL A 38 1.36 -6.63 34.02
N ASP A 39 2.48 -6.33 34.65
CA ASP A 39 3.21 -5.09 34.49
C ASP A 39 4.41 -5.30 33.55
N TYR A 40 4.40 -4.59 32.42
CA TYR A 40 5.53 -4.49 31.49
C TYR A 40 6.22 -3.15 31.70
N GLN A 41 7.43 -3.15 32.25
CA GLN A 41 8.24 -1.95 32.41
C GLN A 41 9.39 -1.97 31.40
N ILE A 42 9.30 -1.11 30.39
CA ILE A 42 10.24 -1.07 29.27
C ILE A 42 11.22 0.08 29.51
N ASP A 43 12.50 -0.21 29.39
CA ASP A 43 13.56 0.81 29.52
C ASP A 43 13.94 1.45 28.18
N GLN A 44 14.87 2.40 28.21
CA GLN A 44 15.32 3.13 27.01
C GLN A 44 16.04 2.25 26.00
N SER A 45 16.54 1.08 26.40
CA SER A 45 17.21 0.11 25.54
C SER A 45 16.24 -0.86 24.85
N GLY A 46 14.97 -0.88 25.29
CA GLY A 46 13.96 -1.83 24.82
C GLY A 46 13.88 -3.10 25.67
N THR A 47 14.63 -3.19 26.76
CA THR A 47 14.53 -4.34 27.68
C THR A 47 13.24 -4.20 28.50
N ALA A 48 12.37 -5.18 28.41
CA ALA A 48 11.12 -5.26 29.14
C ALA A 48 11.29 -6.11 30.40
N LYS A 49 11.12 -5.48 31.56
CA LYS A 49 10.97 -6.17 32.85
C LYS A 49 9.50 -6.48 33.04
N VAL A 50 9.16 -7.76 33.12
CA VAL A 50 7.78 -8.23 33.24
C VAL A 50 7.56 -8.75 34.64
N ALA A 51 6.49 -8.30 35.29
CA ALA A 51 6.01 -8.83 36.56
C ALA A 51 4.55 -9.28 36.39
N GLN A 52 4.29 -10.57 36.61
CA GLN A 52 2.97 -11.17 36.56
C GLN A 52 2.53 -11.54 37.98
N GLN A 53 1.54 -10.83 38.49
CA GLN A 53 0.87 -11.17 39.74
C GLN A 53 -0.32 -12.07 39.42
N ILE A 54 -0.32 -13.28 39.97
CA ILE A 54 -1.29 -14.31 39.64
C ILE A 54 -2.00 -14.75 40.92
N MET A 55 -3.32 -14.65 40.88
CA MET A 55 -4.21 -15.20 41.91
C MET A 55 -4.84 -16.48 41.35
N LEU A 56 -4.66 -17.59 42.04
CA LEU A 56 -5.32 -18.87 41.75
C LEU A 56 -6.35 -19.16 42.84
N LYS A 57 -7.63 -19.20 42.48
CA LYS A 57 -8.74 -19.54 43.37
C LYS A 57 -9.18 -20.98 43.11
N ASN A 58 -9.18 -21.80 44.15
CA ASN A 58 -9.64 -23.18 44.08
C ASN A 58 -11.17 -23.23 44.12
N ASN A 59 -11.80 -23.83 43.12
CA ASN A 59 -13.26 -23.97 43.05
C ASN A 59 -13.75 -25.32 43.57
N THR A 60 -12.83 -26.22 43.94
CA THR A 60 -13.17 -27.57 44.40
C THR A 60 -12.77 -27.78 45.86
N PRO A 61 -13.45 -28.70 46.58
CA PRO A 61 -13.09 -29.00 47.95
C PRO A 61 -11.86 -29.92 48.07
N ASN A 62 -11.58 -30.74 47.06
CA ASN A 62 -10.68 -31.91 47.19
C ASN A 62 -9.42 -31.85 46.32
N TYR A 63 -9.35 -30.96 45.33
CA TYR A 63 -8.15 -30.81 44.49
C TYR A 63 -7.28 -29.66 45.01
N TYR A 64 -6.00 -29.68 44.66
CA TYR A 64 -5.07 -28.56 44.82
C TYR A 64 -4.12 -28.55 43.63
N ALA A 65 -3.61 -27.37 43.27
CA ALA A 65 -2.57 -27.26 42.24
C ALA A 65 -1.20 -27.50 42.87
N ASP A 66 -0.44 -28.42 42.31
CA ASP A 66 0.96 -28.69 42.68
C ASP A 66 1.94 -27.88 41.82
N LYS A 67 1.58 -27.68 40.55
CA LYS A 67 2.39 -27.03 39.52
C LYS A 67 1.54 -26.09 38.68
N PHE A 68 2.17 -25.05 38.16
CA PHE A 68 1.61 -24.17 37.13
C PHE A 68 2.52 -24.12 35.91
N GLU A 69 1.93 -24.18 34.72
CA GLU A 69 2.67 -24.05 33.47
C GLU A 69 2.20 -22.83 32.68
N LEU A 70 3.14 -21.93 32.40
CA LEU A 70 2.92 -20.75 31.56
C LEU A 70 3.65 -20.91 30.24
N LYS A 71 2.94 -20.73 29.13
CA LYS A 71 3.52 -20.70 27.78
C LYS A 71 3.60 -19.25 27.29
N ILE A 72 4.81 -18.80 26.98
CA ILE A 72 5.09 -17.45 26.49
C ILE A 72 5.57 -17.54 25.04
N GLY A 73 4.95 -16.79 24.14
CA GLY A 73 5.37 -16.67 22.73
C GLY A 73 6.60 -15.78 22.54
N SER A 74 7.65 -16.00 23.30
CA SER A 74 8.95 -15.31 23.23
C SER A 74 10.05 -16.33 23.46
N VAL A 75 11.18 -16.16 22.78
CA VAL A 75 12.31 -17.12 22.78
C VAL A 75 13.50 -16.63 23.61
N LYS A 76 13.47 -15.37 24.06
CA LYS A 76 14.61 -14.70 24.70
C LYS A 76 14.22 -14.10 26.04
N ILE A 77 13.74 -14.95 26.94
CA ILE A 77 13.50 -14.57 28.33
C ILE A 77 14.71 -14.91 29.21
N THR A 78 15.02 -14.02 30.15
CA THR A 78 16.10 -14.18 31.12
C THR A 78 15.64 -13.76 32.52
N ASN A 79 16.46 -13.98 33.54
CA ASN A 79 16.22 -13.51 34.91
C ASN A 79 14.87 -13.95 35.51
N ILE A 80 14.45 -15.18 35.18
CA ILE A 80 13.20 -15.77 35.63
C ILE A 80 13.27 -16.03 37.14
N LYS A 81 12.30 -15.50 37.87
CA LYS A 81 12.13 -15.69 39.31
C LYS A 81 10.65 -15.83 39.61
N ALA A 82 10.29 -16.77 40.47
CA ALA A 82 8.94 -16.91 40.97
C ALA A 82 8.94 -16.92 42.49
N PHE A 83 7.91 -16.33 43.10
CA PHE A 83 7.80 -16.22 44.56
C PHE A 83 6.34 -16.22 45.01
N ASP A 84 6.09 -16.83 46.16
CA ASP A 84 4.83 -16.78 46.90
C ASP A 84 5.05 -16.20 48.30
N GLU A 85 4.03 -16.27 49.16
CA GLU A 85 4.11 -15.77 50.54
C GLU A 85 5.14 -16.53 51.41
N LEU A 86 5.54 -17.75 51.02
CA LEU A 86 6.50 -18.57 51.75
C LEU A 86 7.94 -18.39 51.24
N GLY A 87 8.13 -17.78 50.08
CA GLY A 87 9.44 -17.43 49.53
C GLY A 87 9.60 -17.79 48.06
N PRO A 88 10.84 -18.06 47.59
CA PRO A 88 11.08 -18.39 46.19
C PRO A 88 10.48 -19.74 45.81
N LEU A 89 9.96 -19.82 44.60
CA LEU A 89 9.40 -21.03 43.98
C LEU A 89 10.42 -21.65 43.01
N GLU A 90 10.41 -22.98 42.89
CA GLU A 90 11.24 -23.67 41.92
C GLU A 90 10.67 -23.51 40.50
N THR A 91 11.52 -23.16 39.54
CA THR A 91 11.12 -22.94 38.14
C THR A 91 11.94 -23.79 37.18
N GLU A 92 11.27 -24.51 36.28
CA GLU A 92 11.87 -25.23 35.15
C GLU A 92 11.46 -24.54 33.84
N VAL A 93 12.41 -24.35 32.92
CA VAL A 93 12.19 -23.58 31.69
C VAL A 93 12.56 -24.43 30.49
N LYS A 94 11.62 -24.58 29.55
CA LYS A 94 11.83 -25.27 28.27
C LYS A 94 11.47 -24.35 27.12
N SER A 95 12.35 -24.25 26.14
CA SER A 95 12.13 -23.45 24.94
C SER A 95 12.07 -24.35 23.72
N GLU A 96 10.89 -24.44 23.10
CA GLU A 96 10.66 -25.20 21.88
C GLU A 96 9.80 -24.37 20.91
N ASN A 97 10.14 -24.36 19.62
CA ASN A 97 9.32 -23.73 18.56
C ASN A 97 8.86 -22.29 18.84
N ASN A 98 9.75 -21.41 19.34
CA ASN A 98 9.45 -20.01 19.72
C ASN A 98 8.46 -19.84 20.88
N VAL A 99 8.19 -20.91 21.63
CA VAL A 99 7.42 -20.86 22.87
C VAL A 99 8.33 -21.25 24.03
N THR A 100 8.45 -20.36 25.00
CA THR A 100 9.07 -20.71 26.28
C THR A 100 7.99 -21.13 27.26
N THR A 101 8.07 -22.38 27.71
CA THR A 101 7.24 -22.95 28.77
C THR A 101 7.97 -22.80 30.10
N ILE A 102 7.39 -22.04 31.02
CA ILE A 102 7.84 -21.89 32.40
C ILE A 102 6.94 -22.74 33.28
N SER A 103 7.55 -23.74 33.90
CA SER A 103 6.96 -24.63 34.89
C SER A 103 7.30 -24.12 36.29
N VAL A 104 6.32 -23.88 37.14
CA VAL A 104 6.50 -23.37 38.51
C VAL A 104 5.91 -24.36 39.50
N ASN A 105 6.71 -24.84 40.44
CA ASN A 105 6.27 -25.74 41.51
C ASN A 105 5.85 -24.91 42.73
N PHE A 106 4.67 -25.17 43.30
CA PHE A 106 4.17 -24.43 44.44
C PHE A 106 4.72 -24.95 45.78
N ASN A 107 5.10 -24.04 46.68
CA ASN A 107 5.62 -24.38 48.01
C ASN A 107 4.53 -24.88 48.97
N GLN A 108 3.25 -24.63 48.67
CA GLN A 108 2.12 -24.95 49.53
C GLN A 108 0.96 -25.59 48.78
N ARG A 109 0.27 -26.49 49.48
CA ARG A 109 -0.96 -27.15 48.99
C ARG A 109 -2.17 -26.40 49.51
N VAL A 110 -2.80 -25.60 48.65
CA VAL A 110 -3.99 -24.82 49.00
C VAL A 110 -5.26 -25.63 48.68
N ILE A 111 -5.74 -26.36 49.68
CA ILE A 111 -6.91 -27.25 49.58
C ILE A 111 -8.15 -26.53 50.12
N GLY A 112 -9.28 -26.68 49.41
CA GLY A 112 -10.59 -26.24 49.85
C GLY A 112 -11.22 -25.19 48.95
N GLN A 113 -12.54 -25.30 48.77
CA GLN A 113 -13.30 -24.42 47.90
C GLN A 113 -13.23 -22.97 48.38
N GLY A 114 -12.93 -22.05 47.46
CA GLY A 114 -12.78 -20.62 47.70
C GLY A 114 -11.42 -20.21 48.25
N LYS A 115 -10.48 -21.14 48.52
CA LYS A 115 -9.13 -20.80 48.96
C LYS A 115 -8.30 -20.22 47.81
N ILE A 116 -7.38 -19.33 48.15
CA ILE A 116 -6.62 -18.53 47.20
C ILE A 116 -5.13 -18.77 47.41
N LEU A 117 -4.40 -18.92 46.30
CA LEU A 117 -2.95 -18.92 46.24
C LEU A 117 -2.50 -17.71 45.41
N ASN A 118 -1.80 -16.77 46.05
CA ASN A 118 -1.18 -15.63 45.37
C ASN A 118 0.30 -15.92 45.15
N TRP A 119 0.78 -15.64 43.95
CA TRP A 119 2.18 -15.77 43.61
C TRP A 119 2.54 -14.80 42.49
N THR A 120 3.83 -14.56 42.31
CA THR A 120 4.35 -13.64 41.30
C THR A 120 5.45 -14.30 40.49
N LEU A 121 5.43 -14.06 39.19
CA LEU A 121 6.48 -14.43 38.25
C LEU A 121 7.10 -13.16 37.67
N THR A 122 8.42 -13.07 37.72
CA THR A 122 9.17 -11.98 37.09
C THR A 122 10.18 -12.53 36.10
N TYR A 123 10.35 -11.84 34.97
CA TYR A 123 11.37 -12.16 33.98
C TYR A 123 11.72 -10.92 33.16
N GLU A 124 12.82 -10.99 32.42
CA GLU A 124 13.24 -9.95 31.47
C GLU A 124 13.14 -10.50 30.04
N SER A 125 12.77 -9.63 29.09
CA SER A 125 12.72 -9.95 27.66
C SER A 125 13.27 -8.78 26.86
N VAL A 126 13.98 -9.09 25.77
CA VAL A 126 14.56 -8.12 24.84
C VAL A 126 13.87 -8.09 23.46
N ASP A 127 12.83 -8.91 23.28
CA ASP A 127 12.12 -9.07 22.00
C ASP A 127 10.70 -8.48 22.01
N LEU A 128 10.18 -8.07 23.18
CA LEU A 128 8.87 -7.42 23.30
C LEU A 128 8.87 -5.97 22.84
N ALA A 129 9.99 -5.25 23.01
CA ALA A 129 10.14 -3.86 22.56
C ALA A 129 11.41 -3.70 21.72
N VAL A 130 11.23 -3.27 20.49
CA VAL A 130 12.27 -3.29 19.48
C VAL A 130 12.36 -1.93 18.80
N LYS A 131 13.58 -1.41 18.64
CA LYS A 131 13.83 -0.24 17.82
C LYS A 131 14.18 -0.64 16.40
N SER A 132 13.37 -0.22 15.44
CA SER A 132 13.56 -0.42 14.01
C SER A 132 13.70 0.96 13.36
N GLY A 133 14.93 1.35 13.03
CA GLY A 133 15.21 2.69 12.52
C GLY A 133 14.79 3.79 13.51
N GLN A 134 13.74 4.54 13.13
CA GLN A 134 13.19 5.66 13.89
C GLN A 134 11.99 5.25 14.76
N ILE A 135 11.48 4.04 14.57
CA ILE A 135 10.25 3.55 15.20
C ILE A 135 10.58 2.59 16.34
N TRP A 136 9.92 2.78 17.47
CA TRP A 136 9.84 1.76 18.51
C TRP A 136 8.57 0.94 18.32
N GLU A 137 8.69 -0.38 18.29
CA GLU A 137 7.57 -1.32 18.20
C GLU A 137 7.48 -2.11 19.51
N ILE A 138 6.29 -2.19 20.08
CA ILE A 138 5.98 -3.05 21.22
C ILE A 138 4.96 -4.09 20.76
N THR A 139 5.26 -5.35 21.01
CA THR A 139 4.40 -6.47 20.66
C THR A 139 4.21 -7.38 21.85
N ILE A 140 2.96 -7.55 22.28
CA ILE A 140 2.57 -8.50 23.33
C ILE A 140 1.57 -9.48 22.70
N PRO A 141 1.87 -10.79 22.69
CA PRO A 141 1.00 -11.79 22.10
C PRO A 141 -0.42 -11.80 22.68
N LYS A 142 -1.36 -12.31 21.88
CA LYS A 142 -2.74 -12.53 22.30
C LYS A 142 -2.82 -13.54 23.44
N VAL A 143 -3.72 -13.30 24.41
CA VAL A 143 -4.02 -14.26 25.48
C VAL A 143 -5.04 -15.27 24.99
N ALA A 144 -4.81 -16.56 25.28
CA ALA A 144 -5.76 -17.61 24.96
C ALA A 144 -7.08 -17.37 25.71
N ASN A 145 -8.20 -17.39 25.00
CA ASN A 145 -9.51 -17.26 25.63
C ASN A 145 -9.81 -18.55 26.42
N ASN A 146 -9.82 -18.43 27.75
CA ASN A 146 -10.09 -19.52 28.66
C ASN A 146 -11.14 -19.05 29.69
N SER A 147 -12.20 -19.84 29.86
CA SER A 147 -13.28 -19.59 30.83
C SER A 147 -12.80 -19.54 32.28
N ASP A 148 -11.62 -20.07 32.55
CA ASP A 148 -11.03 -20.09 33.90
C ASP A 148 -10.32 -18.79 34.27
N ILE A 149 -10.03 -17.94 33.30
CA ILE A 149 -9.52 -16.60 33.54
C ILE A 149 -10.71 -15.71 33.91
N GLU A 150 -10.80 -15.32 35.19
CA GLU A 150 -11.85 -14.43 35.68
C GLU A 150 -11.54 -12.97 35.30
N ASP A 151 -10.30 -12.54 35.50
CA ASP A 151 -9.83 -11.17 35.24
C ASP A 151 -8.40 -11.17 34.66
N TYR A 152 -8.11 -10.23 33.77
CA TYR A 152 -6.79 -10.08 33.15
C TYR A 152 -6.52 -8.60 32.82
N GLN A 153 -5.55 -8.02 33.51
CA GLN A 153 -5.15 -6.63 33.31
C GLN A 153 -3.68 -6.56 32.87
N VAL A 154 -3.40 -5.71 31.89
CA VAL A 154 -2.04 -5.40 31.43
C VAL A 154 -1.76 -3.92 31.61
N LYS A 155 -0.65 -3.60 32.27
CA LYS A 155 -0.06 -2.27 32.34
C LYS A 155 1.25 -2.26 31.55
N ILE A 156 1.38 -1.35 30.60
CA ILE A 156 2.63 -1.13 29.86
C ILE A 156 3.17 0.26 30.21
N ALA A 157 4.40 0.31 30.73
CA ALA A 157 5.12 1.54 30.99
C ALA A 157 6.29 1.66 30.00
N THR A 158 6.30 2.73 29.21
CA THR A 158 7.31 3.02 28.18
C THR A 158 7.99 4.35 28.45
N PRO A 159 9.28 4.54 28.15
CA PRO A 159 9.94 5.83 28.36
C PRO A 159 9.36 6.93 27.44
N VAL A 160 9.25 8.16 27.93
CA VAL A 160 8.79 9.30 27.10
C VAL A 160 9.75 9.56 25.92
N SER A 161 11.01 9.12 26.02
CA SER A 161 12.00 9.20 24.94
C SER A 161 11.68 8.34 23.71
N PHE A 162 10.71 7.42 23.80
CA PHE A 162 10.23 6.70 22.61
C PHE A 162 9.49 7.62 21.63
N GLY A 163 9.10 8.81 22.08
CA GLY A 163 8.40 9.81 21.27
C GLY A 163 6.89 9.63 21.31
N LYS A 164 6.21 10.22 20.31
CA LYS A 164 4.75 10.20 20.21
C LYS A 164 4.27 8.81 19.81
N ILE A 165 3.19 8.35 20.46
CA ILE A 165 2.50 7.14 20.03
C ILE A 165 1.86 7.37 18.65
N SER A 166 2.21 6.52 17.70
CA SER A 166 1.61 6.52 16.36
C SER A 166 0.23 5.87 16.39
N PHE A 167 0.17 4.68 17.01
CA PHE A 167 -1.05 3.92 17.25
C PHE A 167 -0.82 2.88 18.37
N SER A 168 -1.92 2.36 18.88
CA SER A 168 -2.00 1.16 19.71
C SER A 168 -3.19 0.33 19.23
N VAL A 169 -3.01 -0.98 19.07
CA VAL A 169 -4.12 -1.91 18.84
C VAL A 169 -4.00 -3.07 19.83
N PRO A 170 -5.01 -3.33 20.68
CA PRO A 170 -6.21 -2.51 20.86
C PRO A 170 -5.88 -1.09 21.36
N GLU A 171 -6.84 -0.17 21.30
CA GLU A 171 -6.68 1.14 21.95
C GLU A 171 -6.69 0.94 23.48
N PRO A 172 -5.77 1.56 24.24
CA PRO A 172 -5.75 1.41 25.69
C PRO A 172 -7.00 2.04 26.31
N ILE A 173 -7.54 1.40 27.35
CA ILE A 173 -8.66 1.98 28.11
C ILE A 173 -8.27 3.26 28.85
N SER A 174 -6.98 3.38 29.19
CA SER A 174 -6.41 4.54 29.84
C SER A 174 -4.96 4.71 29.42
N SER A 175 -4.58 5.95 29.15
CA SER A 175 -3.21 6.35 28.87
C SER A 175 -2.86 7.59 29.68
N MET A 176 -1.76 7.56 30.41
CA MET A 176 -1.32 8.67 31.26
C MET A 176 0.19 8.78 31.32
N ARG A 177 0.69 9.94 31.74
CA ARG A 177 2.12 10.16 31.95
C ARG A 177 2.43 10.07 33.44
N GLU A 178 3.33 9.17 33.81
CA GLU A 178 3.86 9.00 35.16
C GLU A 178 5.37 9.34 35.14
N GLY A 179 5.71 10.59 35.46
CA GLY A 179 7.10 11.07 35.46
C GLY A 179 7.77 11.00 34.08
N LEU A 180 8.77 10.12 33.95
CA LEU A 180 9.53 9.88 32.71
C LEU A 180 8.94 8.74 31.84
N ASN A 181 7.80 8.18 32.24
CA ASN A 181 7.15 7.09 31.52
C ASN A 181 5.74 7.49 31.05
N ASN A 182 5.37 6.98 29.89
CA ASN A 182 3.97 6.87 29.46
C ASN A 182 3.45 5.50 29.90
N VAL A 183 2.24 5.47 30.45
CA VAL A 183 1.59 4.28 31.01
C VAL A 183 0.29 4.03 30.26
N PHE A 184 0.09 2.77 29.88
CA PHE A 184 -1.06 2.29 29.12
C PHE A 184 -1.69 1.11 29.83
N ILE A 185 -3.02 1.11 29.95
CA ILE A 185 -3.77 0.05 30.63
C ILE A 185 -4.71 -0.62 29.63
N PHE A 186 -4.76 -1.96 29.70
CA PHE A 186 -5.61 -2.81 28.89
C PHE A 186 -6.33 -3.84 29.76
N GLU A 187 -7.53 -4.22 29.34
CA GLU A 187 -8.40 -5.16 30.07
C GLU A 187 -8.72 -6.41 29.26
N LYS A 188 -9.23 -7.42 29.96
CA LYS A 188 -9.48 -8.78 29.50
C LYS A 188 -10.21 -8.85 28.17
N GLU A 189 -11.30 -8.09 28.01
CA GLU A 189 -12.16 -8.12 26.83
C GLU A 189 -11.39 -7.73 25.56
N GLN A 190 -10.41 -6.82 25.68
CA GLN A 190 -9.56 -6.39 24.57
C GLN A 190 -8.49 -7.45 24.25
N LEU A 191 -7.87 -8.00 25.30
CA LEU A 191 -6.76 -8.96 25.19
C LEU A 191 -7.18 -10.35 24.70
N PHE A 192 -8.47 -10.67 24.82
CA PHE A 192 -9.07 -11.87 24.25
C PHE A 192 -9.42 -11.72 22.76
N GLN A 193 -9.51 -10.48 22.26
CA GLN A 193 -9.78 -10.20 20.85
C GLN A 193 -8.48 -10.24 20.05
N SER A 194 -7.45 -9.52 20.49
CA SER A 194 -6.13 -9.45 19.82
C SER A 194 -4.98 -9.33 20.81
N GLY A 195 -3.75 -9.55 20.34
CA GLY A 195 -2.55 -9.12 21.06
C GLY A 195 -2.44 -7.59 21.10
N ILE A 196 -1.51 -7.07 21.92
CA ILE A 196 -1.20 -5.64 21.96
C ILE A 196 -0.06 -5.35 20.99
N SER A 197 -0.28 -4.41 20.07
CA SER A 197 0.73 -3.87 19.17
C SER A 197 0.74 -2.36 19.23
N MET A 198 1.86 -1.79 19.65
CA MET A 198 2.05 -0.34 19.76
C MET A 198 3.25 0.09 18.94
N SER A 199 3.17 1.28 18.34
CA SER A 199 4.35 1.89 17.73
C SER A 199 4.49 3.35 18.12
N PHE A 200 5.72 3.78 18.30
CA PHE A 200 6.10 5.15 18.65
C PHE A 200 7.02 5.71 17.58
N GLY A 201 6.75 6.96 17.19
CA GLY A 201 7.37 7.63 16.05
C GLY A 201 6.32 8.08 15.02
N GLU A 202 6.70 9.02 14.16
CA GLU A 202 5.76 9.63 13.20
C GLU A 202 5.89 9.05 11.79
N LYS A 203 7.10 8.61 11.43
CA LYS A 203 7.48 8.18 10.09
C LYS A 203 8.76 7.35 10.14
N GLN A 204 8.98 6.58 9.09
CA GLN A 204 10.21 5.81 8.90
C GLN A 204 10.83 6.15 7.55
N VAL A 205 12.13 6.44 7.54
CA VAL A 205 12.87 6.67 6.30
C VAL A 205 13.71 5.45 5.97
N PHE A 206 13.68 5.05 4.70
CA PHE A 206 14.56 4.06 4.11
C PHE A 206 15.34 4.69 2.95
N GLN A 207 16.58 4.26 2.78
CA GLN A 207 17.33 4.44 1.55
C GLN A 207 17.20 3.19 0.68
N PHE A 208 17.16 3.36 -0.63
CA PHE A 208 17.11 2.27 -1.58
C PHE A 208 18.16 2.42 -2.69
N THR A 209 18.67 1.28 -3.15
CA THR A 209 19.41 1.12 -4.39
C THR A 209 18.84 -0.08 -5.14
N LEU A 210 18.34 0.17 -6.34
CA LEU A 210 17.66 -0.81 -7.19
C LEU A 210 18.48 -0.99 -8.46
N ASN A 211 18.90 -2.22 -8.71
CA ASN A 211 19.61 -2.61 -9.93
C ASN A 211 18.62 -3.24 -10.92
N TYR A 212 18.72 -2.83 -12.18
CA TYR A 212 17.89 -3.36 -13.26
C TYR A 212 18.76 -3.76 -14.43
N TYR A 213 18.47 -4.93 -15.00
CA TYR A 213 19.04 -5.40 -16.25
C TYR A 213 17.99 -5.37 -17.35
N LEU A 214 18.29 -4.68 -18.45
CA LEU A 214 17.48 -4.70 -19.66
C LEU A 214 18.33 -5.16 -20.84
N GLU A 215 17.78 -6.06 -21.65
CA GLU A 215 18.42 -6.53 -22.88
C GLU A 215 17.46 -6.49 -24.07
N ASN A 216 17.98 -6.21 -25.26
CA ASN A 216 17.24 -6.33 -26.51
C ASN A 216 17.80 -7.45 -27.38
N ASN A 217 17.21 -8.63 -27.32
CA ASN A 217 17.65 -9.77 -28.13
C ASN A 217 17.25 -9.69 -29.61
N ASN A 218 16.50 -8.66 -30.01
CA ASN A 218 16.04 -8.49 -31.39
C ASN A 218 17.09 -7.76 -32.27
N LEU A 219 16.91 -7.86 -33.58
CA LEU A 219 17.71 -7.14 -34.60
C LEU A 219 17.22 -5.71 -34.85
N THR A 220 16.10 -5.32 -34.24
CA THR A 220 15.52 -3.97 -34.34
C THR A 220 15.51 -3.31 -32.97
N SER A 221 15.56 -1.98 -32.95
CA SER A 221 15.41 -1.22 -31.71
C SER A 221 14.06 -1.50 -31.05
N ARG A 222 14.02 -1.51 -29.72
CA ARG A 222 12.78 -1.68 -28.95
C ARG A 222 12.67 -0.67 -27.82
N LYS A 223 11.43 -0.37 -27.41
CA LYS A 223 11.17 0.30 -26.15
C LYS A 223 11.17 -0.75 -25.03
N ALA A 224 11.81 -0.42 -23.93
CA ALA A 224 11.80 -1.21 -22.71
C ALA A 224 11.40 -0.29 -21.54
N GLN A 225 10.99 -0.89 -20.43
CA GLN A 225 10.52 -0.17 -19.26
C GLN A 225 11.03 -0.81 -17.98
N ILE A 226 11.21 0.00 -16.95
CA ILE A 226 11.43 -0.42 -15.57
C ILE A 226 10.34 0.17 -14.68
N THR A 227 10.06 -0.50 -13.58
CA THR A 227 9.15 0.00 -12.53
C THR A 227 9.98 0.53 -11.38
N LEU A 228 9.73 1.79 -11.02
CA LEU A 228 10.33 2.48 -9.88
C LEU A 228 9.31 2.56 -8.73
N PRO A 229 9.78 2.64 -7.47
CA PRO A 229 8.90 2.83 -6.32
C PRO A 229 7.98 4.04 -6.53
N PRO A 230 6.66 3.92 -6.33
CA PRO A 230 5.73 5.01 -6.53
C PRO A 230 5.58 5.90 -5.29
N ASP A 231 5.09 7.12 -5.51
CA ASP A 231 4.39 7.86 -4.46
C ASP A 231 2.97 7.30 -4.26
N ASN A 232 2.54 7.12 -3.01
CA ASN A 232 1.15 6.76 -2.69
C ASN A 232 0.68 7.45 -1.38
N ASN A 233 -0.48 7.06 -0.86
CA ASN A 233 -1.06 7.64 0.36
C ASN A 233 -0.27 7.32 1.64
N TYR A 234 0.63 6.33 1.61
CA TYR A 234 1.40 5.84 2.77
C TYR A 234 2.91 6.01 2.61
N GLN A 235 3.39 6.35 1.41
CA GLN A 235 4.81 6.59 1.20
C GLN A 235 5.07 7.76 0.26
N LYS A 236 6.16 8.48 0.54
CA LYS A 236 6.71 9.54 -0.29
C LYS A 236 8.08 9.12 -0.80
N ILE A 237 8.36 9.31 -2.09
CA ILE A 237 9.68 9.00 -2.66
C ILE A 237 10.51 10.25 -2.93
N VAL A 238 11.84 10.10 -2.86
CA VAL A 238 12.83 11.05 -3.36
C VAL A 238 13.82 10.28 -4.22
N ILE A 239 13.86 10.59 -5.52
CA ILE A 239 14.82 9.97 -6.45
C ILE A 239 16.05 10.87 -6.50
N GLU A 240 17.18 10.35 -6.04
CA GLU A 240 18.45 11.07 -6.13
C GLU A 240 19.12 10.84 -7.47
N LYS A 241 19.14 9.60 -7.94
CA LYS A 241 19.88 9.22 -9.13
C LYS A 241 19.22 8.07 -9.87
N ILE A 242 19.20 8.17 -11.19
CA ILE A 242 18.95 7.05 -12.10
C ILE A 242 20.02 7.09 -13.18
N GLU A 243 20.82 6.04 -13.30
CA GLU A 243 21.90 5.95 -14.28
C GLU A 243 21.90 4.59 -14.99
N PRO A 244 21.83 4.56 -16.34
CA PRO A 244 21.60 5.69 -17.23
C PRO A 244 20.19 6.29 -17.07
N LYS A 245 20.05 7.58 -17.36
CA LYS A 245 18.76 8.29 -17.26
C LYS A 245 17.75 7.72 -18.26
N PRO A 246 16.48 7.50 -17.87
CA PRO A 246 15.42 7.18 -18.82
C PRO A 246 15.15 8.41 -19.70
N PHE A 247 14.56 8.18 -20.88
CA PHE A 247 14.17 9.31 -21.74
C PHE A 247 12.87 9.98 -21.29
N ASP A 248 12.03 9.26 -20.52
CA ASP A 248 10.83 9.79 -19.88
C ASP A 248 10.44 8.88 -18.70
N ILE A 249 9.70 9.45 -17.75
CA ILE A 249 9.04 8.74 -16.66
C ILE A 249 7.56 9.09 -16.68
N SER A 250 6.70 8.06 -16.65
CA SER A 250 5.25 8.24 -16.51
C SER A 250 4.73 7.60 -15.23
N SER A 251 3.57 8.06 -14.77
CA SER A 251 2.76 7.29 -13.83
C SER A 251 1.80 6.42 -14.64
N ASP A 252 1.71 5.12 -14.35
CA ASP A 252 0.66 4.27 -14.91
C ASP A 252 -0.65 4.45 -14.15
N TYR A 253 -1.70 3.74 -14.57
CA TYR A 253 -3.02 3.86 -13.96
C TYR A 253 -3.09 3.37 -12.50
N ASP A 254 -2.19 2.46 -12.09
CA ASP A 254 -2.11 1.98 -10.71
C ASP A 254 -1.21 2.89 -9.85
N GLY A 255 -0.69 3.98 -10.43
CA GLY A 255 0.17 4.97 -9.77
C GLY A 255 1.66 4.62 -9.82
N ASN A 256 2.07 3.54 -10.51
CA ASN A 256 3.47 3.15 -10.59
C ASN A 256 4.29 4.11 -11.44
N PHE A 257 5.55 4.32 -11.05
CA PHE A 257 6.47 5.11 -11.86
C PHE A 257 7.17 4.21 -12.87
N ILE A 258 6.93 4.46 -14.16
CA ILE A 258 7.46 3.68 -15.26
C ILE A 258 8.53 4.48 -15.97
N GLY A 259 9.78 4.04 -15.87
CA GLY A 259 10.92 4.62 -16.57
C GLY A 259 11.11 3.97 -17.94
N TYR A 260 11.12 4.77 -19.01
CA TYR A 260 11.22 4.25 -20.38
C TYR A 260 12.63 4.39 -20.95
N TYR A 261 13.05 3.33 -21.66
CA TYR A 261 14.34 3.21 -22.31
C TYR A 261 14.18 2.81 -23.78
N LYS A 262 15.04 3.34 -24.64
CA LYS A 262 15.15 2.91 -26.05
C LYS A 262 16.42 2.07 -26.18
N LEU A 263 16.25 0.78 -26.44
CA LEU A 263 17.35 -0.15 -26.64
C LEU A 263 17.62 -0.33 -28.13
N ALA A 264 18.85 -0.10 -28.56
CA ALA A 264 19.35 -0.46 -29.88
C ALA A 264 19.35 -1.99 -30.08
N PRO A 265 19.46 -2.50 -31.33
CA PRO A 265 19.59 -3.94 -31.57
C PRO A 265 20.73 -4.54 -30.75
N LYS A 266 20.47 -5.70 -30.11
CA LYS A 266 21.46 -6.43 -29.27
C LYS A 266 22.02 -5.64 -28.08
N GLN A 267 21.48 -4.46 -27.77
CA GLN A 267 21.95 -3.66 -26.64
C GLN A 267 21.54 -4.28 -25.31
N GLN A 268 22.46 -4.26 -24.36
CA GLN A 268 22.24 -4.59 -22.97
C GLN A 268 22.60 -3.37 -22.13
N ILE A 269 21.79 -3.04 -21.14
CA ILE A 269 22.05 -1.95 -20.21
C ILE A 269 21.79 -2.40 -18.76
N ASN A 270 22.66 -1.96 -17.88
CA ASN A 270 22.44 -2.01 -16.44
C ASN A 270 22.00 -0.61 -15.98
N ILE A 271 20.93 -0.55 -15.20
CA ILE A 271 20.41 0.70 -14.65
C ILE A 271 20.47 0.60 -13.12
N ILE A 272 20.98 1.65 -12.50
CA ILE A 272 21.00 1.83 -11.04
C ILE A 272 20.11 3.01 -10.71
N ALA A 273 19.05 2.77 -9.94
CA ALA A 273 18.21 3.81 -9.37
C ALA A 273 18.42 3.86 -7.85
N SER A 274 18.75 5.02 -7.31
CA SER A 274 18.94 5.22 -5.87
C SER A 274 18.16 6.43 -5.37
N GLY A 275 17.74 6.35 -4.12
CA GLY A 275 16.97 7.39 -3.48
C GLY A 275 16.47 6.99 -2.10
N PHE A 276 15.44 7.68 -1.65
CA PHE A 276 14.86 7.50 -0.33
C PHE A 276 13.35 7.35 -0.42
N VAL A 277 12.78 6.64 0.55
CA VAL A 277 11.34 6.52 0.76
C VAL A 277 11.02 6.80 2.21
N GLU A 278 10.03 7.65 2.41
CA GLU A 278 9.47 7.99 3.71
C GLU A 278 8.10 7.30 3.83
N VAL A 279 7.94 6.43 4.83
CA VAL A 279 6.77 5.57 5.05
C VAL A 279 6.00 6.02 6.28
N PHE A 280 4.68 5.92 6.20
CA PHE A 280 3.72 6.29 7.24
C PHE A 280 2.79 5.11 7.57
N SER A 281 2.39 5.00 8.83
CA SER A 281 1.48 3.94 9.31
C SER A 281 0.01 4.17 8.94
N LYS A 282 -0.34 5.39 8.55
CA LYS A 282 -1.69 5.82 8.16
C LYS A 282 -1.62 6.67 6.89
N PRO A 283 -2.71 6.75 6.10
CA PRO A 283 -2.77 7.68 4.98
C PRO A 283 -2.46 9.11 5.44
N PHE A 284 -1.42 9.73 4.87
CA PHE A 284 -1.01 11.11 5.21
C PHE A 284 -1.45 12.13 4.15
N ARG A 285 -1.89 11.64 2.99
CA ARG A 285 -2.42 12.40 1.86
C ARG A 285 -3.41 11.53 1.09
N ASN A 286 -4.16 12.15 0.17
CA ASN A 286 -4.97 11.44 -0.80
C ASN A 286 -4.54 11.89 -2.21
N ILE A 287 -3.98 10.95 -2.98
CA ILE A 287 -3.56 11.18 -4.38
C ILE A 287 -4.73 10.89 -5.35
N ASP A 288 -5.58 9.93 -4.99
CA ASP A 288 -6.59 9.34 -5.88
C ASP A 288 -8.00 9.93 -5.62
N ASN A 289 -8.11 11.27 -5.57
CA ASN A 289 -9.32 11.95 -5.09
C ASN A 289 -10.57 11.78 -5.97
N ASN A 290 -10.42 11.21 -7.18
CA ASN A 290 -11.48 11.05 -8.18
C ASN A 290 -11.55 9.60 -8.69
N PHE A 291 -11.85 8.65 -7.80
CA PHE A 291 -12.09 7.26 -8.18
C PHE A 291 -13.49 7.10 -8.78
N SER A 292 -13.57 7.10 -10.11
CA SER A 292 -14.84 7.09 -10.84
C SER A 292 -15.55 5.73 -10.78
N GLU A 293 -16.82 5.69 -11.17
CA GLU A 293 -17.55 4.43 -11.33
C GLU A 293 -16.94 3.54 -12.43
N GLU A 294 -16.35 4.16 -13.46
CA GLU A 294 -15.56 3.46 -14.47
C GLU A 294 -14.30 2.81 -13.87
N ASP A 295 -13.63 3.49 -12.94
CA ASP A 295 -12.50 2.93 -12.21
C ASP A 295 -12.95 1.77 -11.35
N LYS A 296 -14.01 1.92 -10.53
CA LYS A 296 -14.58 0.81 -9.75
C LYS A 296 -14.84 -0.42 -10.61
N LYS A 297 -15.49 -0.25 -11.76
CA LYS A 297 -15.75 -1.34 -12.71
C LYS A 297 -14.48 -2.01 -13.20
N ARG A 298 -13.40 -1.25 -13.46
CA ARG A 298 -12.11 -1.80 -13.89
C ARG A 298 -11.48 -2.67 -12.80
N TYR A 299 -11.51 -2.21 -11.55
CA TYR A 299 -10.89 -2.88 -10.42
C TYR A 299 -11.68 -4.06 -9.85
N ILE A 300 -12.85 -4.41 -10.39
CA ILE A 300 -13.62 -5.60 -9.99
C ILE A 300 -13.59 -6.71 -11.05
N GLN A 301 -12.96 -6.47 -12.21
CA GLN A 301 -12.89 -7.45 -13.29
C GLN A 301 -12.04 -8.68 -12.90
N PRO A 302 -12.41 -9.87 -13.42
CA PRO A 302 -11.61 -11.08 -13.24
C PRO A 302 -10.23 -10.93 -13.91
N GLN A 303 -9.24 -11.57 -13.32
CA GLN A 303 -7.85 -11.61 -13.80
C GLN A 303 -7.28 -13.02 -13.63
N LYS A 304 -6.11 -13.28 -14.24
CA LYS A 304 -5.48 -14.61 -14.22
C LYS A 304 -5.37 -15.24 -12.83
N TYR A 305 -5.03 -14.45 -11.81
CA TYR A 305 -4.87 -14.91 -10.42
C TYR A 305 -5.97 -14.39 -9.47
N TRP A 306 -6.91 -13.61 -10.00
CA TRP A 306 -8.06 -13.08 -9.25
C TRP A 306 -9.33 -13.50 -9.99
N GLU A 307 -9.68 -14.78 -9.86
CA GLU A 307 -10.74 -15.44 -10.59
C GLU A 307 -12.14 -15.11 -10.01
N THR A 308 -12.51 -13.82 -10.08
CA THR A 308 -13.75 -13.27 -9.50
C THR A 308 -15.02 -13.80 -10.15
N ASP A 309 -14.91 -14.41 -11.33
CA ASP A 309 -16.01 -15.01 -12.09
C ASP A 309 -16.39 -16.42 -11.60
N SER A 310 -15.52 -17.08 -10.83
CA SER A 310 -15.72 -18.41 -10.26
C SER A 310 -16.93 -18.48 -9.32
N ALA A 311 -17.75 -19.53 -9.46
CA ALA A 311 -18.96 -19.73 -8.67
C ALA A 311 -18.69 -19.83 -7.16
N VAL A 312 -17.64 -20.55 -6.75
CA VAL A 312 -17.27 -20.71 -5.33
C VAL A 312 -16.76 -19.40 -4.72
N ILE A 313 -16.00 -18.60 -5.49
CA ILE A 313 -15.53 -17.29 -5.03
C ILE A 313 -16.71 -16.33 -4.87
N LYS A 314 -17.64 -16.30 -5.83
CA LYS A 314 -18.86 -15.47 -5.75
C LYS A 314 -19.76 -15.85 -4.58
N ASP A 315 -20.03 -17.15 -4.41
CA ASP A 315 -20.85 -17.65 -3.29
C ASP A 315 -20.24 -17.22 -1.95
N LYS A 316 -18.95 -17.44 -1.77
CA LYS A 316 -18.25 -17.03 -0.54
C LYS A 316 -18.25 -15.51 -0.35
N ALA A 317 -17.98 -14.74 -1.40
CA ALA A 317 -17.96 -13.28 -1.33
C ALA A 317 -19.32 -12.70 -0.91
N SER A 318 -20.43 -13.27 -1.39
CA SER A 318 -21.79 -12.86 -1.04
C SER A 318 -22.15 -13.01 0.44
N GLN A 319 -21.41 -13.85 1.16
CA GLN A 319 -21.57 -14.07 2.61
C GLN A 319 -20.74 -13.08 3.43
N LEU A 320 -19.69 -12.49 2.85
CA LEU A 320 -18.67 -11.72 3.57
C LEU A 320 -18.88 -10.21 3.45
N ASN A 321 -19.35 -9.66 2.32
CA ASN A 321 -19.87 -8.27 2.10
C ASN A 321 -19.14 -7.05 2.74
N SER A 322 -17.99 -7.22 3.38
CA SER A 322 -17.16 -6.12 3.91
C SER A 322 -15.68 -6.51 3.90
N PRO A 323 -14.76 -5.53 3.73
CA PRO A 323 -13.33 -5.81 3.75
C PRO A 323 -12.88 -6.55 5.01
N LYS A 324 -13.42 -6.20 6.18
CA LYS A 324 -13.05 -6.84 7.46
C LYS A 324 -13.45 -8.30 7.52
N LYS A 325 -14.68 -8.64 7.11
CA LYS A 325 -15.15 -10.04 7.11
C LYS A 325 -14.38 -10.89 6.10
N ILE A 326 -14.05 -10.32 4.94
CA ILE A 326 -13.22 -10.99 3.93
C ILE A 326 -11.82 -11.24 4.48
N TYR A 327 -11.21 -10.22 5.09
CA TYR A 327 -9.92 -10.32 5.76
C TYR A 327 -9.91 -11.43 6.83
N ASP A 328 -10.89 -11.41 7.73
CA ASP A 328 -11.01 -12.40 8.81
C ASP A 328 -11.19 -13.81 8.26
N PHE A 329 -11.96 -13.97 7.18
CA PHE A 329 -12.08 -15.25 6.51
C PHE A 329 -10.72 -15.71 5.96
N VAL A 330 -10.00 -14.87 5.22
CA VAL A 330 -8.71 -15.23 4.63
C VAL A 330 -7.68 -15.62 5.71
N VAL A 331 -7.55 -14.81 6.76
CA VAL A 331 -6.61 -15.04 7.87
C VAL A 331 -6.86 -16.38 8.57
N ASN A 332 -8.13 -16.74 8.76
CA ASN A 332 -8.52 -17.98 9.46
C ASN A 332 -8.61 -19.20 8.53
N TYR A 333 -8.83 -19.00 7.23
CA TYR A 333 -9.05 -20.07 6.27
C TYR A 333 -7.74 -20.62 5.71
N LEU A 334 -6.78 -19.74 5.42
CA LEU A 334 -5.49 -20.13 4.86
C LEU A 334 -4.50 -20.50 5.97
N SER A 335 -3.59 -21.42 5.67
CA SER A 335 -2.45 -21.75 6.52
C SER A 335 -1.16 -21.49 5.74
N TYR A 336 -0.23 -20.76 6.37
CA TYR A 336 1.04 -20.41 5.77
C TYR A 336 1.94 -21.65 5.63
N ASN A 337 2.47 -21.89 4.42
CA ASN A 337 3.36 -23.01 4.13
C ASN A 337 4.82 -22.55 4.08
N GLU A 338 5.57 -22.74 5.16
CA GLU A 338 7.00 -22.39 5.23
C GLU A 338 7.85 -23.25 4.29
N ASP A 339 7.52 -24.54 4.12
CA ASP A 339 8.27 -25.50 3.29
C ASP A 339 8.27 -25.09 1.80
N LYS A 340 7.29 -24.28 1.39
CA LYS A 340 7.24 -23.72 0.03
C LYS A 340 8.42 -22.78 -0.26
N LEU A 341 9.00 -22.15 0.77
CA LEU A 341 10.10 -21.19 0.62
C LEU A 341 11.44 -21.84 0.30
N GLU A 342 11.58 -23.14 0.56
CA GLU A 342 12.79 -23.90 0.26
C GLU A 342 12.92 -24.25 -1.23
N LYS A 343 11.87 -24.03 -2.02
CA LYS A 343 11.85 -24.31 -3.46
C LYS A 343 12.51 -23.16 -4.23
N GLU A 344 13.32 -23.51 -5.25
CA GLU A 344 13.98 -22.52 -6.12
C GLU A 344 12.98 -21.59 -6.84
N GLN A 345 11.78 -22.10 -7.14
CA GLN A 345 10.69 -21.32 -7.72
C GLN A 345 9.38 -21.64 -7.01
N ILE A 346 8.67 -20.59 -6.62
CA ILE A 346 7.35 -20.69 -6.00
C ILE A 346 6.32 -20.25 -7.05
N PRO A 347 5.64 -21.19 -7.72
CA PRO A 347 4.60 -20.83 -8.67
C PRO A 347 3.43 -20.19 -7.92
N ARG A 348 3.00 -19.01 -8.38
CA ARG A 348 1.79 -18.35 -7.89
C ARG A 348 0.57 -19.15 -8.31
N LEU A 349 -0.25 -19.56 -7.34
CA LEU A 349 -1.41 -20.42 -7.56
C LEU A 349 -2.64 -19.65 -8.03
N GLY A 350 -2.83 -18.42 -7.55
CA GLY A 350 -4.08 -17.66 -7.72
C GLY A 350 -5.16 -18.01 -6.70
N ALA A 351 -6.20 -17.18 -6.66
CA ALA A 351 -7.23 -17.23 -5.63
C ALA A 351 -8.07 -18.51 -5.68
N LEU A 352 -8.47 -18.96 -6.87
CA LEU A 352 -9.29 -20.17 -7.00
C LEU A 352 -8.53 -21.43 -6.60
N SER A 353 -7.25 -21.52 -6.99
CA SER A 353 -6.41 -22.67 -6.68
C SER A 353 -6.17 -22.77 -5.17
N VAL A 354 -5.74 -21.67 -4.52
CA VAL A 354 -5.52 -21.68 -3.07
C VAL A 354 -6.81 -21.90 -2.28
N PHE A 355 -7.95 -21.43 -2.80
CA PHE A 355 -9.25 -21.72 -2.17
C PHE A 355 -9.50 -23.23 -2.04
N ASN A 356 -9.06 -24.04 -3.00
CA ASN A 356 -9.19 -25.49 -2.95
C ASN A 356 -8.06 -26.18 -2.17
N THR A 357 -6.92 -25.51 -1.98
CA THR A 357 -5.75 -26.03 -1.25
C THR A 357 -5.29 -25.03 -0.17
N PRO A 358 -6.09 -24.77 0.87
CA PRO A 358 -5.86 -23.65 1.80
C PRO A 358 -4.58 -23.75 2.63
N LYS A 359 -3.99 -24.95 2.72
CA LYS A 359 -2.73 -25.19 3.45
C LYS A 359 -1.47 -24.91 2.64
N ASP A 360 -1.61 -24.56 1.36
CA ASP A 360 -0.50 -24.38 0.44
C ASP A 360 -0.33 -22.91 0.03
N ALA A 361 -0.43 -22.00 1.01
CA ALA A 361 -0.43 -20.55 0.77
C ALA A 361 0.88 -19.89 1.24
N VAL A 362 1.36 -18.92 0.45
CA VAL A 362 2.34 -17.91 0.89
C VAL A 362 1.76 -16.50 0.68
N CYS A 363 2.53 -15.42 0.85
CA CYS A 363 1.98 -14.05 0.85
C CYS A 363 1.17 -13.69 -0.41
N MET A 364 1.56 -14.24 -1.57
CA MET A 364 0.85 -14.05 -2.83
C MET A 364 -0.57 -14.61 -2.77
N GLU A 365 -0.75 -15.84 -2.28
CA GLU A 365 -2.07 -16.48 -2.23
C GLU A 365 -3.00 -15.85 -1.18
N PHE A 366 -2.47 -15.40 -0.05
CA PHE A 366 -3.23 -14.60 0.93
C PHE A 366 -3.75 -13.32 0.28
N THR A 367 -2.90 -12.63 -0.47
CA THR A 367 -3.25 -11.41 -1.21
C THR A 367 -4.26 -11.68 -2.32
N ASP A 368 -4.04 -12.74 -3.11
CA ASP A 368 -4.91 -13.13 -4.23
C ASP A 368 -6.32 -13.48 -3.77
N LEU A 369 -6.44 -14.30 -2.72
CA LEU A 369 -7.75 -14.69 -2.22
C LEU A 369 -8.51 -13.50 -1.66
N PHE A 370 -7.83 -12.62 -0.92
CA PHE A 370 -8.45 -11.38 -0.44
C PHE A 370 -8.95 -10.50 -1.59
N ILE A 371 -8.14 -10.29 -2.62
CA ILE A 371 -8.50 -9.46 -3.77
C ILE A 371 -9.67 -10.09 -4.53
N ALA A 372 -9.62 -11.39 -4.83
CA ALA A 372 -10.68 -12.06 -5.58
C ALA A 372 -12.03 -12.00 -4.85
N LEU A 373 -12.04 -12.26 -3.53
CA LEU A 373 -13.25 -12.15 -2.72
C LEU A 373 -13.76 -10.72 -2.64
N SER A 374 -12.87 -9.73 -2.45
CA SER A 374 -13.24 -8.31 -2.40
C SER A 374 -13.87 -7.85 -3.71
N ARG A 375 -13.21 -8.15 -4.83
CA ARG A 375 -13.70 -7.80 -6.16
C ARG A 375 -15.02 -8.49 -6.50
N ALA A 376 -15.18 -9.76 -6.13
CA ALA A 376 -16.44 -10.49 -6.30
C ALA A 376 -17.58 -9.92 -5.42
N ALA A 377 -17.25 -9.31 -4.28
CA ALA A 377 -18.18 -8.56 -3.44
C ALA A 377 -18.42 -7.10 -3.93
N GLY A 378 -17.87 -6.71 -5.07
CA GLY A 378 -17.99 -5.35 -5.62
C GLY A 378 -17.07 -4.32 -4.99
N ILE A 379 -16.09 -4.75 -4.18
CA ILE A 379 -15.11 -3.88 -3.52
C ILE A 379 -13.85 -3.83 -4.39
N PRO A 380 -13.46 -2.66 -4.94
CA PRO A 380 -12.21 -2.50 -5.66
C PRO A 380 -11.02 -2.90 -4.76
N ALA A 381 -10.16 -3.78 -5.27
CA ALA A 381 -8.99 -4.25 -4.54
C ALA A 381 -7.81 -4.46 -5.48
N ARG A 382 -6.58 -4.27 -5.01
CA ARG A 382 -5.35 -4.39 -5.80
C ARG A 382 -4.21 -4.97 -4.97
N GLU A 383 -3.21 -5.52 -5.64
CA GLU A 383 -2.01 -6.08 -5.03
C GLU A 383 -0.93 -4.98 -4.90
N VAL A 384 -0.19 -5.02 -3.81
CA VAL A 384 1.03 -4.25 -3.61
C VAL A 384 2.18 -5.23 -3.44
N ILE A 385 3.28 -4.97 -4.12
CA ILE A 385 4.51 -5.73 -4.01
C ILE A 385 5.60 -4.80 -3.54
N GLY A 386 6.37 -5.26 -2.56
CA GLY A 386 7.35 -4.41 -1.93
C GLY A 386 8.35 -5.11 -1.04
N TYR A 387 9.13 -4.31 -0.35
CA TYR A 387 10.00 -4.75 0.72
C TYR A 387 9.28 -4.56 2.05
N ALA A 388 9.29 -5.58 2.91
CA ALA A 388 8.76 -5.46 4.25
C ALA A 388 9.86 -5.82 5.26
N TYR A 389 10.24 -4.88 6.12
CA TYR A 389 11.25 -5.13 7.14
C TYR A 389 10.71 -6.06 8.23
N SER A 390 11.46 -7.12 8.56
CA SER A 390 11.09 -8.06 9.61
C SER A 390 12.33 -8.53 10.36
N GLN A 391 12.24 -8.54 11.69
CA GLN A 391 13.27 -9.13 12.57
C GLN A 391 12.99 -10.60 12.91
N ASN A 392 11.79 -11.09 12.59
CA ASN A 392 11.38 -12.47 12.83
C ASN A 392 10.70 -13.00 11.58
N SER A 393 11.50 -13.66 10.73
CA SER A 393 11.06 -14.20 9.45
C SER A 393 10.02 -15.31 9.55
N ARG A 394 9.73 -15.86 10.74
CA ARG A 394 8.61 -16.80 10.94
C ARG A 394 7.30 -16.08 11.21
N LEU A 395 7.31 -15.09 12.11
CA LEU A 395 6.10 -14.34 12.47
C LEU A 395 5.69 -13.31 11.42
N ARG A 396 6.68 -12.76 10.70
CA ARG A 396 6.52 -11.77 9.64
C ARG A 396 7.35 -12.24 8.45
N PRO A 397 6.90 -13.29 7.73
CA PRO A 397 7.68 -13.90 6.68
C PRO A 397 7.68 -13.06 5.40
N LEU A 398 8.73 -13.26 4.61
CA LEU A 398 8.87 -12.76 3.24
C LEU A 398 8.93 -13.97 2.32
N SER A 399 8.10 -14.00 1.28
CA SER A 399 7.97 -15.19 0.44
C SER A 399 7.93 -14.96 -1.06
N LEU A 400 7.91 -13.69 -1.50
CA LEU A 400 8.07 -13.41 -2.90
C LEU A 400 9.56 -13.40 -3.23
N SER A 401 10.09 -14.55 -3.69
CA SER A 401 11.43 -14.63 -4.26
C SER A 401 11.41 -14.07 -5.68
N ALA A 402 11.77 -12.81 -5.83
CA ALA A 402 12.07 -12.23 -7.14
C ALA A 402 13.51 -12.58 -7.51
N GLN A 403 13.80 -13.87 -7.73
CA GLN A 403 15.10 -14.33 -8.23
C GLN A 403 16.26 -13.86 -7.32
N GLY A 404 16.22 -14.24 -6.04
CA GLY A 404 17.23 -13.87 -5.04
C GLY A 404 16.92 -12.62 -4.20
N ASP A 405 15.93 -11.82 -4.60
CA ASP A 405 15.38 -10.76 -3.75
C ASP A 405 14.18 -11.27 -2.95
N LEU A 406 14.20 -11.09 -1.63
CA LEU A 406 13.09 -11.42 -0.72
C LEU A 406 12.15 -10.22 -0.62
N LEU A 407 11.01 -10.33 -1.28
CA LEU A 407 9.93 -9.35 -1.29
C LEU A 407 8.69 -9.88 -0.56
N HIS A 408 7.72 -9.00 -0.37
CA HIS A 408 6.42 -9.27 0.21
C HIS A 408 5.30 -8.81 -0.73
N SER A 409 4.14 -9.46 -0.62
CA SER A 409 2.91 -9.07 -1.33
C SER A 409 1.78 -8.94 -0.32
N TRP A 410 1.04 -7.84 -0.41
CA TRP A 410 -0.11 -7.55 0.45
C TRP A 410 -1.20 -6.80 -0.33
N PRO A 411 -2.48 -6.91 0.06
CA PRO A 411 -3.56 -6.24 -0.66
C PRO A 411 -3.83 -4.80 -0.20
N GLN A 412 -4.43 -4.06 -1.11
CA GLN A 412 -5.17 -2.83 -0.84
C GLN A 412 -6.65 -3.01 -1.22
N TYR A 413 -7.54 -2.38 -0.46
CA TYR A 413 -8.94 -2.19 -0.86
C TYR A 413 -9.28 -0.71 -0.93
N TRP A 414 -10.28 -0.35 -1.74
CA TRP A 414 -10.74 1.02 -1.86
C TRP A 414 -11.77 1.35 -0.78
N ASP A 415 -11.56 2.46 -0.07
CA ASP A 415 -12.53 3.09 0.81
C ASP A 415 -12.83 4.51 0.31
N ASP A 416 -14.10 4.87 0.16
CA ASP A 416 -14.49 6.16 -0.43
C ASP A 416 -14.06 7.38 0.41
N LYS A 417 -13.72 7.20 1.70
CA LYS A 417 -13.23 8.27 2.59
C LYS A 417 -11.70 8.28 2.69
N LEU A 418 -11.08 7.11 2.77
CA LEU A 418 -9.65 6.95 3.02
C LEU A 418 -8.80 6.74 1.75
N GLY A 419 -9.44 6.46 0.61
CA GLY A 419 -8.78 6.03 -0.61
C GLY A 419 -8.34 4.57 -0.54
N TRP A 420 -7.21 4.23 -1.16
CA TRP A 420 -6.63 2.89 -1.06
C TRP A 420 -6.11 2.63 0.36
N VAL A 421 -6.70 1.65 1.05
CA VAL A 421 -6.31 1.20 2.39
C VAL A 421 -5.48 -0.07 2.28
N GLN A 422 -4.29 -0.06 2.89
CA GLN A 422 -3.39 -1.23 2.95
C GLN A 422 -3.68 -2.10 4.16
N ILE A 423 -3.69 -3.42 3.95
CA ILE A 423 -3.83 -4.44 5.00
C ILE A 423 -2.89 -5.61 4.74
N ASP A 424 -2.58 -6.42 5.74
CA ASP A 424 -1.75 -7.62 5.57
C ASP A 424 -2.39 -8.86 6.23
N PRO A 425 -3.08 -9.72 5.47
CA PRO A 425 -3.65 -10.95 6.00
C PRO A 425 -2.58 -12.04 6.26
N THR A 426 -1.41 -11.96 5.62
CA THR A 426 -0.33 -12.93 5.82
C THR A 426 0.26 -12.74 7.21
N TRP A 427 0.69 -11.51 7.52
CA TRP A 427 1.33 -11.23 8.80
C TRP A 427 0.37 -11.33 9.99
N ALA A 428 -0.93 -11.06 9.82
CA ALA A 428 -1.89 -11.36 10.88
C ALA A 428 -2.01 -12.85 11.18
N SER A 429 -2.01 -13.70 10.14
CA SER A 429 -2.07 -15.15 10.32
C SER A 429 -0.81 -15.69 11.01
N THR A 430 0.37 -15.20 10.63
CA THR A 430 1.66 -15.72 11.13
C THR A 430 2.13 -15.10 12.45
N SER A 431 1.63 -13.92 12.82
CA SER A 431 2.04 -13.22 14.05
C SER A 431 1.33 -13.65 15.33
N GLY A 432 0.42 -14.64 15.25
CA GLY A 432 -0.32 -15.13 16.42
C GLY A 432 -1.44 -14.19 16.90
N GLY A 433 -2.06 -13.44 15.97
CA GLY A 433 -3.24 -12.63 16.25
C GLY A 433 -2.99 -11.14 16.51
N LEU A 434 -1.93 -10.57 15.93
CA LEU A 434 -1.81 -9.12 15.79
C LEU A 434 -2.75 -8.62 14.69
N ASP A 435 -3.29 -7.42 14.88
CA ASP A 435 -4.19 -6.79 13.92
C ASP A 435 -3.38 -6.08 12.81
N TYR A 436 -3.44 -6.62 11.60
CA TYR A 436 -2.91 -6.02 10.38
C TYR A 436 -4.01 -5.54 9.41
N PHE A 437 -5.25 -5.43 9.88
CA PHE A 437 -6.35 -4.84 9.13
C PHE A 437 -6.47 -3.35 9.42
N ASN A 438 -6.45 -2.96 10.69
CA ASN A 438 -6.56 -1.56 11.07
C ASN A 438 -5.20 -0.83 11.06
N LYS A 439 -4.10 -1.58 10.89
CA LYS A 439 -2.73 -1.09 11.03
C LYS A 439 -1.77 -1.93 10.17
N LEU A 440 -1.25 -1.38 9.08
CA LEU A 440 -0.22 -2.07 8.30
C LEU A 440 1.14 -2.02 9.00
N ASP A 441 1.63 -0.83 9.40
CA ASP A 441 2.90 -0.49 10.11
C ASP A 441 3.82 0.48 9.33
N PHE A 442 5.08 0.63 9.78
CA PHE A 442 6.12 1.47 9.17
C PHE A 442 7.20 0.67 8.43
N ASN A 443 7.00 -0.63 8.26
CA ASN A 443 7.99 -1.56 7.74
C ASN A 443 7.79 -1.87 6.25
N HIS A 444 6.64 -1.48 5.69
CA HIS A 444 6.25 -1.77 4.30
C HIS A 444 6.66 -0.66 3.34
N VAL A 445 7.56 -0.97 2.41
CA VAL A 445 7.97 -0.12 1.29
C VAL A 445 7.39 -0.68 0.00
N THR A 446 6.51 0.07 -0.65
CA THR A 446 5.92 -0.27 -1.95
C THR A 446 6.94 -0.11 -3.07
N LEU A 447 7.11 -1.16 -3.88
CA LEU A 447 7.94 -1.15 -5.09
C LEU A 447 7.09 -1.20 -6.37
N ALA A 448 5.93 -1.84 -6.32
CA ALA A 448 4.95 -1.87 -7.40
C ALA A 448 3.53 -2.08 -6.86
N GLN A 449 2.54 -1.59 -7.59
CA GLN A 449 1.10 -1.72 -7.34
C GLN A 449 0.46 -2.34 -8.58
N ARG A 450 -0.45 -3.28 -8.39
CA ARG A 450 -1.06 -4.08 -9.46
C ARG A 450 -2.55 -4.15 -9.26
N GLY A 451 -3.31 -3.49 -10.12
CA GLY A 451 -4.76 -3.51 -10.07
C GLY A 451 -5.39 -3.79 -11.42
N GLN A 452 -4.86 -3.20 -12.49
CA GLN A 452 -5.36 -3.49 -13.84
C GLN A 452 -4.94 -4.86 -14.36
N SER A 453 -3.83 -5.39 -13.84
CA SER A 453 -3.29 -6.69 -14.22
C SER A 453 -2.83 -7.42 -12.97
N SER A 454 -3.14 -8.71 -12.87
CA SER A 454 -2.60 -9.54 -11.79
C SER A 454 -1.12 -9.92 -12.00
N THR A 455 -0.47 -9.48 -13.08
CA THR A 455 0.93 -9.85 -13.40
C THR A 455 1.85 -8.67 -13.69
N PHE A 456 1.30 -7.52 -14.08
CA PHE A 456 2.08 -6.33 -14.45
C PHE A 456 1.66 -5.11 -13.64
N PRO A 457 2.59 -4.16 -13.39
CA PRO A 457 3.98 -4.17 -13.84
C PRO A 457 4.87 -5.14 -13.03
N LEU A 458 6.07 -5.42 -13.54
CA LEU A 458 7.07 -6.21 -12.80
C LEU A 458 7.73 -5.32 -11.73
N PRO A 459 7.87 -5.77 -10.46
CA PRO A 459 8.53 -4.99 -9.42
C PRO A 459 10.04 -4.91 -9.65
N ALA A 460 10.70 -4.00 -8.94
CA ALA A 460 12.16 -4.05 -8.80
C ALA A 460 12.60 -5.43 -8.27
N GLY A 461 13.76 -5.93 -8.72
CA GLY A 461 14.20 -7.30 -8.49
C GLY A 461 13.68 -8.33 -9.50
N SER A 462 12.72 -8.00 -10.36
CA SER A 462 12.32 -8.91 -11.46
C SER A 462 13.12 -8.72 -12.76
N PHE A 463 13.94 -7.68 -12.84
CA PHE A 463 14.68 -7.27 -14.04
C PHE A 463 16.11 -7.80 -14.00
N LYS A 464 16.28 -9.12 -14.16
CA LYS A 464 17.59 -9.78 -14.04
C LYS A 464 18.03 -10.45 -15.32
N LYS A 465 19.35 -10.62 -15.42
CA LYS A 465 19.95 -11.53 -16.38
C LYS A 465 19.75 -12.96 -15.90
N VAL A 466 19.31 -13.85 -16.79
CA VAL A 466 19.01 -15.26 -16.46
C VAL A 466 20.18 -15.97 -15.77
N ALA A 467 21.43 -15.66 -16.17
CA ALA A 467 22.64 -16.24 -15.57
C ALA A 467 22.97 -15.73 -14.15
N GLU A 468 22.32 -14.65 -13.69
CA GLU A 468 22.57 -13.99 -12.40
C GLU A 468 21.29 -13.96 -11.54
N SER A 469 20.38 -14.91 -11.76
CA SER A 469 19.06 -14.97 -11.11
C SER A 469 19.07 -15.20 -9.60
N ASN A 470 20.23 -15.28 -8.95
CA ASN A 470 20.34 -15.41 -7.49
C ASN A 470 20.98 -14.17 -6.85
N LYS A 471 21.42 -13.20 -7.65
CA LYS A 471 22.04 -11.98 -7.16
C LYS A 471 20.96 -11.10 -6.51
N LYS A 472 21.29 -10.40 -5.41
CA LYS A 472 20.39 -9.41 -4.81
C LYS A 472 20.46 -8.09 -5.57
N ASP A 473 19.33 -7.60 -6.09
CA ASP A 473 19.26 -6.35 -6.86
C ASP A 473 18.43 -5.26 -6.17
N VAL A 474 17.65 -5.63 -5.14
CA VAL A 474 16.88 -4.71 -4.30
C VAL A 474 17.60 -4.54 -2.97
N LEU A 475 18.26 -3.40 -2.79
CA LEU A 475 18.97 -3.05 -1.56
C LEU A 475 18.21 -1.94 -0.85
N ILE A 476 17.66 -2.24 0.32
CA ILE A 476 16.90 -1.29 1.14
C ILE A 476 17.41 -1.38 2.57
N SER A 477 17.64 -0.22 3.20
CA SER A 477 18.04 -0.13 4.60
C SER A 477 17.46 1.13 5.25
N PHE A 478 17.42 1.16 6.58
CA PHE A 478 17.01 2.36 7.30
C PHE A 478 17.94 3.56 7.00
N ALA A 479 17.35 4.75 7.04
CA ALA A 479 18.05 6.03 6.99
C ALA A 479 17.51 6.98 8.08
N GLU A 480 18.33 7.93 8.50
CA GLU A 480 17.97 8.86 9.57
C GLU A 480 17.11 10.03 9.06
N ASN A 481 17.46 10.61 7.92
CA ASN A 481 16.77 11.79 7.40
C ASN A 481 16.48 11.64 5.91
N LEU A 482 15.34 12.19 5.49
CA LEU A 482 15.05 12.39 4.08
C LEU A 482 15.92 13.55 3.57
N PRO A 483 16.69 13.40 2.47
CA PRO A 483 17.47 14.50 1.93
C PRO A 483 16.57 15.66 1.50
N GLN A 484 17.16 16.85 1.33
CA GLN A 484 16.40 18.04 0.95
C GLN A 484 15.73 17.83 -0.42
N ALA A 485 14.42 17.59 -0.38
CA ALA A 485 13.59 17.44 -1.56
C ALA A 485 13.62 18.73 -2.39
N THR A 486 13.85 18.61 -3.69
CA THR A 486 13.76 19.74 -4.63
C THR A 486 12.47 19.63 -5.43
N PHE A 487 11.81 20.78 -5.58
CA PHE A 487 10.61 20.97 -6.38
C PHE A 487 10.91 22.02 -7.45
N ILE A 488 11.19 21.57 -8.67
CA ILE A 488 11.65 22.46 -9.75
C ILE A 488 10.93 22.07 -11.05
N PRO A 489 9.67 22.53 -11.25
CA PRO A 489 9.02 22.45 -12.54
C PRO A 489 9.67 23.42 -13.52
N GLU A 490 10.07 22.92 -14.68
CA GLU A 490 10.54 23.73 -15.79
C GLU A 490 9.43 23.81 -16.84
N LEU A 491 9.05 25.03 -17.20
CA LEU A 491 7.98 25.33 -18.14
C LEU A 491 8.55 25.92 -19.42
N ALA A 492 8.17 25.36 -20.57
CA ALA A 492 8.49 25.93 -21.87
C ALA A 492 7.22 26.17 -22.69
N LEU A 493 7.05 27.42 -23.11
CA LEU A 493 5.92 27.89 -23.90
C LEU A 493 6.36 28.07 -25.37
N GLU A 494 5.86 27.21 -26.25
CA GLU A 494 6.14 27.24 -27.69
C GLU A 494 5.01 27.99 -28.42
N ILE A 495 5.11 29.31 -28.41
CA ILE A 495 4.22 30.22 -29.15
C ILE A 495 5.05 31.16 -30.03
N PRO A 496 4.64 31.49 -31.28
CA PRO A 496 5.36 32.46 -32.10
C PRO A 496 5.22 33.88 -31.57
N ASP A 497 6.22 34.73 -31.84
CA ASP A 497 6.21 36.13 -31.38
C ASP A 497 5.17 36.98 -32.11
N LYS A 498 4.76 36.57 -33.32
CA LYS A 498 3.72 37.22 -34.12
C LYS A 498 2.56 36.24 -34.37
N ILE A 499 1.35 36.67 -34.03
CA ILE A 499 0.11 35.91 -34.15
C ILE A 499 -0.82 36.64 -35.11
N TYR A 500 -1.35 35.94 -36.11
CA TYR A 500 -2.32 36.52 -37.05
C TYR A 500 -3.74 36.35 -36.51
N ALA A 501 -4.42 37.47 -36.23
CA ALA A 501 -5.77 37.47 -35.70
C ALA A 501 -6.74 36.83 -36.70
N GLY A 502 -7.61 35.94 -36.23
CA GLY A 502 -8.59 35.23 -37.07
C GLY A 502 -8.10 33.90 -37.65
N ILE A 503 -6.82 33.57 -37.47
CA ILE A 503 -6.27 32.25 -37.84
C ILE A 503 -6.06 31.45 -36.55
N PRO A 504 -6.86 30.40 -36.28
CA PRO A 504 -6.64 29.54 -35.13
C PRO A 504 -5.26 28.87 -35.21
N MET A 505 -4.55 28.80 -34.09
CA MET A 505 -3.26 28.11 -34.01
C MET A 505 -3.19 27.18 -32.81
N THR A 506 -2.30 26.20 -32.90
CA THR A 506 -1.98 25.32 -31.77
C THR A 506 -0.73 25.83 -31.08
N VAL A 507 -0.84 26.07 -29.78
CA VAL A 507 0.25 26.41 -28.87
C VAL A 507 0.67 25.13 -28.14
N ASN A 508 1.95 24.81 -28.16
CA ASN A 508 2.47 23.68 -27.43
C ASN A 508 3.11 24.17 -26.13
N VAL A 509 2.84 23.45 -25.06
CA VAL A 509 3.42 23.67 -23.73
C VAL A 509 4.20 22.41 -23.38
N LYS A 510 5.43 22.58 -22.91
CA LYS A 510 6.23 21.50 -22.33
C LYS A 510 6.41 21.75 -20.84
N LEU A 511 6.26 20.69 -20.07
CA LEU A 511 6.42 20.68 -18.63
C LEU A 511 7.40 19.57 -18.28
N ASN A 512 8.49 19.91 -17.60
CA ASN A 512 9.48 18.96 -17.11
C ASN A 512 9.58 19.06 -15.59
N ASN A 513 9.57 17.94 -14.89
CA ASN A 513 9.94 17.91 -13.48
C ASN A 513 11.44 17.62 -13.35
N THR A 514 12.24 18.64 -13.05
CA THR A 514 13.70 18.49 -12.87
C THR A 514 14.11 18.30 -11.41
N GLY A 515 13.14 18.36 -10.48
CA GLY A 515 13.34 18.10 -9.06
C GLY A 515 13.47 16.61 -8.74
N THR A 516 13.72 16.33 -7.46
CA THR A 516 13.89 14.95 -6.93
C THR A 516 12.59 14.35 -6.40
N THR A 517 11.49 15.11 -6.39
CA THR A 517 10.18 14.69 -5.86
C THR A 517 9.04 14.87 -6.86
N SER A 518 7.95 14.14 -6.67
CA SER A 518 6.75 14.27 -7.50
C SER A 518 5.97 15.55 -7.21
N ILE A 519 5.35 16.09 -8.26
CA ILE A 519 4.40 17.20 -8.18
C ILE A 519 2.98 16.61 -8.19
N ILE A 520 2.16 16.93 -7.19
CA ILE A 520 0.85 16.29 -6.98
C ILE A 520 -0.26 17.32 -7.12
N GLY A 521 -1.31 16.97 -7.87
CA GLY A 521 -2.55 17.73 -7.95
C GLY A 521 -2.37 19.15 -8.49
N ALA A 522 -1.82 19.29 -9.69
CA ALA A 522 -1.59 20.59 -10.32
C ALA A 522 -2.18 20.66 -11.73
N GLU A 523 -2.69 21.83 -12.09
CA GLU A 523 -3.27 22.08 -13.41
C GLU A 523 -2.35 22.98 -14.24
N VAL A 524 -2.26 22.68 -15.53
CA VAL A 524 -1.58 23.53 -16.52
C VAL A 524 -2.55 24.56 -17.06
N ASN A 525 -2.27 25.83 -16.77
CA ASN A 525 -3.12 26.95 -17.18
C ASN A 525 -2.38 27.89 -18.13
N LEU A 526 -3.11 28.40 -19.12
CA LEU A 526 -2.60 29.34 -20.11
C LEU A 526 -3.55 30.54 -20.18
N GLU A 527 -3.02 31.73 -19.90
CA GLU A 527 -3.80 32.96 -19.78
C GLU A 527 -3.22 34.09 -20.62
N SER A 528 -4.10 34.99 -21.07
CA SER A 528 -3.76 36.13 -21.91
C SER A 528 -4.90 37.16 -21.92
N GLN A 529 -4.56 38.42 -22.12
CA GLN A 529 -5.55 39.48 -22.24
C GLN A 529 -6.29 39.44 -23.58
N ASN A 530 -5.61 39.14 -24.69
CA ASN A 530 -6.16 39.25 -26.04
C ASN A 530 -6.33 37.92 -26.79
N LEU A 531 -5.98 36.78 -26.18
CA LEU A 531 -6.17 35.43 -26.71
C LEU A 531 -7.09 34.61 -25.80
N ASN A 532 -7.92 33.77 -26.42
CA ASN A 532 -8.64 32.68 -25.76
C ASN A 532 -7.89 31.38 -26.03
N PHE A 533 -7.74 30.56 -24.99
CA PHE A 533 -7.14 29.24 -25.07
C PHE A 533 -8.17 28.16 -24.75
N GLN A 534 -8.20 27.13 -25.56
CA GLN A 534 -8.96 25.91 -25.31
C GLN A 534 -7.99 24.74 -25.28
N SER A 535 -7.90 24.02 -24.16
CA SER A 535 -7.05 22.83 -24.10
C SER A 535 -7.58 21.72 -25.00
N LEU A 536 -6.68 21.01 -25.67
CA LEU A 536 -6.95 19.79 -26.43
C LEU A 536 -6.59 18.53 -25.65
N ASP A 537 -5.81 18.67 -24.58
CA ASP A 537 -5.33 17.58 -23.73
C ASP A 537 -5.85 17.77 -22.29
N ASN A 538 -5.85 16.73 -21.46
CA ASN A 538 -6.23 16.87 -20.05
C ASN A 538 -5.16 17.67 -19.31
N THR A 539 -5.49 18.86 -18.82
CA THR A 539 -4.57 19.78 -18.13
C THR A 539 -4.38 19.45 -16.66
N ASN A 540 -5.27 18.65 -16.08
CA ASN A 540 -5.19 18.25 -14.68
C ASN A 540 -4.20 17.08 -14.52
N ILE A 541 -3.14 17.30 -13.76
CA ILE A 541 -2.11 16.31 -13.48
C ILE A 541 -2.24 15.86 -12.03
N ALA A 542 -2.73 14.63 -11.84
CA ALA A 542 -2.79 14.00 -10.52
C ALA A 542 -1.39 13.84 -9.92
N ILE A 543 -0.44 13.33 -10.71
CA ILE A 543 0.96 13.21 -10.29
C ILE A 543 1.93 13.33 -11.47
N LEU A 544 2.98 14.14 -11.28
CA LEU A 544 4.11 14.28 -12.19
C LEU A 544 5.39 13.76 -11.49
N PRO A 545 5.86 12.55 -11.82
CA PRO A 545 7.05 11.96 -11.19
C PRO A 545 8.33 12.81 -11.39
N PRO A 546 9.39 12.60 -10.59
CA PRO A 546 10.71 13.17 -10.86
C PRO A 546 11.17 12.79 -12.27
N LEU A 547 11.87 13.68 -12.97
CA LEU A 547 12.37 13.50 -14.34
C LEU A 547 11.29 13.27 -15.43
N ALA A 548 10.01 13.39 -15.10
CA ALA A 548 8.92 13.22 -16.05
C ALA A 548 8.79 14.42 -17.00
N GLN A 549 8.38 14.14 -18.25
CA GLN A 549 8.10 15.16 -19.26
C GLN A 549 6.66 15.06 -19.76
N ARG A 550 5.95 16.18 -19.86
CA ARG A 550 4.58 16.26 -20.40
C ARG A 550 4.47 17.35 -21.45
N LYS A 551 3.59 17.11 -22.41
CA LYS A 551 3.28 18.05 -23.49
C LYS A 551 1.78 18.27 -23.53
N PHE A 552 1.39 19.53 -23.60
CA PHE A 552 -0.01 19.95 -23.70
C PHE A 552 -0.19 20.83 -24.92
N ARG A 553 -1.34 20.69 -25.55
CA ARG A 553 -1.71 21.46 -26.74
C ARG A 553 -2.92 22.30 -26.42
N PHE A 554 -2.81 23.59 -26.71
CA PHE A 554 -3.88 24.56 -26.57
C PHE A 554 -4.22 25.13 -27.94
N LYS A 555 -5.50 25.18 -28.28
CA LYS A 555 -5.98 25.96 -29.41
C LYS A 555 -6.08 27.42 -28.97
N ALA A 556 -5.35 28.30 -29.65
CA ALA A 556 -5.34 29.73 -29.40
C ALA A 556 -6.12 30.48 -30.48
N GLN A 557 -6.94 31.44 -30.05
CA GLN A 557 -7.70 32.31 -30.94
C GLN A 557 -7.73 33.74 -30.41
N SER A 558 -7.55 34.73 -31.29
CA SER A 558 -7.63 36.14 -30.93
C SER A 558 -9.05 36.55 -30.53
N LYS A 559 -9.17 37.30 -29.43
CA LYS A 559 -10.43 37.90 -28.97
C LYS A 559 -10.89 39.04 -29.90
N ASN A 560 -9.95 39.76 -30.52
CA ASN A 560 -10.21 40.85 -31.45
C ASN A 560 -9.44 40.65 -32.76
N PHE A 561 -10.00 41.10 -33.89
CA PHE A 561 -9.50 40.82 -35.24
C PHE A 561 -9.00 42.05 -36.00
N LEU A 562 -9.31 43.26 -35.52
CA LEU A 562 -9.15 44.49 -36.31
C LEU A 562 -7.89 45.29 -35.97
N ASN A 563 -7.43 45.25 -34.73
CA ASN A 563 -6.32 46.10 -34.26
C ASN A 563 -5.06 45.29 -33.98
N VAL A 564 -3.90 45.92 -34.19
CA VAL A 564 -2.63 45.39 -33.68
C VAL A 564 -2.65 45.51 -32.15
N ALA A 565 -2.38 44.41 -31.46
CA ALA A 565 -2.31 44.37 -30.00
C ALA A 565 -0.98 43.76 -29.55
N LYS A 566 -0.36 44.38 -28.55
CA LYS A 566 0.70 43.73 -27.76
C LYS A 566 0.04 42.97 -26.64
N ASP A 567 0.52 41.76 -26.38
CA ASP A 567 -0.04 40.90 -25.35
C ASP A 567 1.06 40.07 -24.71
N THR A 568 0.75 39.51 -23.54
CA THR A 568 1.65 38.63 -22.81
C THR A 568 0.90 37.35 -22.49
N VAL A 569 1.43 36.22 -22.98
CA VAL A 569 0.88 34.90 -22.65
C VAL A 569 1.58 34.38 -21.42
N ILE A 570 0.80 34.01 -20.40
CA ILE A 570 1.27 33.50 -19.13
C ILE A 570 0.92 32.01 -19.06
N LEU A 571 1.93 31.18 -18.91
CA LEU A 571 1.80 29.75 -18.63
C LEU A 571 2.08 29.55 -17.14
N SER A 572 1.13 28.98 -16.41
CA SER A 572 1.26 28.66 -15.00
C SER A 572 1.07 27.16 -14.72
N PHE A 573 1.82 26.66 -13.76
CA PHE A 573 1.73 25.29 -13.25
C PHE A 573 2.27 25.24 -11.81
N ALA A 574 1.43 24.76 -10.88
CA ALA A 574 1.68 24.90 -9.44
C ALA A 574 2.04 26.36 -9.09
N ASP A 575 3.12 26.59 -8.33
CA ASP A 575 3.57 27.93 -7.95
C ASP A 575 4.53 28.58 -8.97
N THR A 576 4.72 27.97 -10.14
CA THR A 576 5.66 28.44 -11.17
C THR A 576 4.92 29.01 -12.37
N GLN A 577 5.43 30.12 -12.90
CA GLN A 577 4.90 30.75 -14.10
C GLN A 577 6.02 31.19 -15.03
N VAL A 578 5.75 31.10 -16.34
CA VAL A 578 6.59 31.69 -17.38
C VAL A 578 5.72 32.56 -18.28
N SER A 579 6.27 33.66 -18.78
CA SER A 579 5.55 34.56 -19.66
C SER A 579 6.31 34.78 -20.96
N LYS A 580 5.56 34.93 -22.06
CA LYS A 580 6.13 35.26 -23.36
C LYS A 580 5.35 36.41 -24.00
N PRO A 581 6.02 37.53 -24.36
CA PRO A 581 5.38 38.62 -25.09
C PRO A 581 5.07 38.19 -26.53
N VAL A 582 3.91 38.58 -27.02
CA VAL A 582 3.45 38.32 -28.38
C VAL A 582 2.80 39.56 -28.98
N VAL A 583 2.82 39.64 -30.32
CA VAL A 583 2.16 40.70 -31.08
C VAL A 583 1.09 40.07 -31.95
N ILE A 584 -0.15 40.47 -31.71
CA ILE A 584 -1.30 40.06 -32.51
C ILE A 584 -1.48 41.08 -33.62
N VAL A 585 -1.42 40.62 -34.87
CA VAL A 585 -1.60 41.44 -36.07
C VAL A 585 -2.85 40.99 -36.83
N PRO A 586 -3.67 41.89 -37.37
CA PRO A 586 -4.83 41.51 -38.17
C PRO A 586 -4.45 40.66 -39.39
N PHE A 587 -5.25 39.65 -39.74
CA PHE A 587 -4.93 38.75 -40.87
C PHE A 587 -4.75 39.49 -42.20
N TYR A 588 -5.43 40.62 -42.42
CA TYR A 588 -5.32 41.38 -43.66
C TYR A 588 -3.91 41.96 -43.88
N PHE A 589 -3.06 42.06 -42.84
CA PHE A 589 -1.65 42.39 -43.03
C PHE A 589 -0.88 41.36 -43.86
N ILE A 590 -1.36 40.11 -43.93
CA ILE A 590 -0.79 39.09 -44.83
C ILE A 590 -0.95 39.52 -46.29
N LEU A 591 -2.10 40.11 -46.65
CA LEU A 591 -2.43 40.57 -48.00
C LEU A 591 -1.55 41.77 -48.45
N PHE A 592 -0.95 42.49 -47.49
CA PHE A 592 -0.04 43.61 -47.76
C PHE A 592 1.43 43.26 -47.50
N SER A 593 1.74 41.98 -47.25
CA SER A 593 3.12 41.56 -47.05
C SER A 593 3.90 41.58 -48.38
N VAL A 594 5.19 41.95 -48.33
CA VAL A 594 6.07 41.99 -49.51
C VAL A 594 6.06 40.67 -50.27
N ASN A 595 6.06 39.54 -49.54
CA ASN A 595 6.00 38.20 -50.13
C ASN A 595 4.68 37.93 -50.85
N PHE A 596 3.55 38.36 -50.29
CA PHE A 596 2.25 38.22 -50.96
C PHE A 596 2.17 39.11 -52.20
N LEU A 597 2.68 40.34 -52.14
CA LEU A 597 2.74 41.24 -53.30
C LEU A 597 3.67 40.70 -54.40
N ILE A 598 4.82 40.11 -54.04
CA ILE A 598 5.71 39.42 -54.99
C ILE A 598 4.99 38.21 -55.60
N SER A 599 4.31 37.39 -54.79
CA SER A 599 3.56 36.24 -55.30
C SER A 599 2.44 36.69 -56.24
N LEU A 600 1.72 37.76 -55.91
CA LEU A 600 0.68 38.34 -56.75
C LEU A 600 1.27 38.87 -58.08
N ALA A 601 2.44 39.52 -58.02
CA ALA A 601 3.15 40.00 -59.20
C ALA A 601 3.61 38.84 -60.10
N ILE A 602 4.15 37.75 -59.51
CA ILE A 602 4.52 36.53 -60.24
C ILE A 602 3.29 35.91 -60.89
N THR A 603 2.19 35.75 -60.16
CA THR A 603 0.93 35.22 -60.69
C THR A 603 0.40 36.09 -61.81
N ALA A 604 0.44 37.42 -61.68
CA ALA A 604 0.05 38.35 -62.73
C ALA A 604 0.94 38.20 -63.98
N VAL A 605 2.26 38.08 -63.81
CA VAL A 605 3.19 37.82 -64.92
C VAL A 605 2.89 36.49 -65.62
N ILE A 606 2.61 35.43 -64.86
CA ILE A 606 2.22 34.12 -65.43
C ILE A 606 0.91 34.22 -66.21
N ILE A 607 -0.09 34.91 -65.67
CA ILE A 607 -1.39 35.12 -66.34
C ILE A 607 -1.19 35.93 -67.62
N ILE A 608 -0.41 37.02 -67.58
CA ILE A 608 -0.11 37.86 -68.74
C ILE A 608 0.64 37.05 -69.80
N LEU A 609 1.67 36.30 -69.43
CA LEU A 609 2.39 35.40 -70.35
C LEU A 609 1.46 34.35 -70.95
N GLY A 610 0.58 33.74 -70.14
CA GLY A 610 -0.43 32.79 -70.59
C GLY A 610 -1.40 33.41 -71.60
N LEU A 611 -1.89 34.63 -71.34
CA LEU A 611 -2.76 35.39 -72.25
C LEU A 611 -2.04 35.78 -73.55
N ILE A 612 -0.76 36.17 -73.48
CA ILE A 612 0.06 36.48 -74.67
C ILE A 612 0.25 35.22 -75.53
N ILE A 613 0.56 34.07 -74.90
CA ILE A 613 0.69 32.79 -75.59
C ILE A 613 -0.65 32.38 -76.21
N PHE A 614 -1.76 32.48 -75.48
CA PHE A 614 -3.10 32.21 -75.96
C PHE A 614 -3.48 33.11 -77.15
N TYR A 615 -3.18 34.41 -77.08
CA TYR A 615 -3.45 35.36 -78.15
C TYR A 615 -2.60 35.07 -79.40
N LYS A 616 -1.31 34.73 -79.23
CA LYS A 616 -0.45 34.28 -80.33
C LYS A 616 -0.96 32.99 -80.98
N MET A 617 -1.42 32.02 -80.18
CA MET A 617 -2.00 30.77 -80.69
C MET A 617 -3.33 31.00 -81.41
N ARG A 618 -4.22 31.85 -80.88
CA ARG A 618 -5.49 32.23 -81.52
C ARG A 618 -5.27 32.97 -82.84
N ASN A 619 -4.30 33.89 -82.89
CA ASN A 619 -3.96 34.59 -84.14
C ASN A 619 -3.32 33.66 -85.17
N LYS A 620 -2.49 32.69 -84.76
CA LYS A 620 -2.01 31.61 -85.65
C LYS A 620 -3.15 30.75 -86.20
N LYS A 621 -4.17 30.45 -85.39
CA LYS A 621 -5.37 29.71 -85.81
C LYS A 621 -6.24 30.52 -86.79
N ASN A 622 -6.36 31.83 -86.59
CA ASN A 622 -7.06 32.74 -87.51
C ASN A 622 -6.29 33.02 -88.81
N THR A 623 -4.96 32.87 -88.83
CA THR A 623 -4.18 32.90 -90.10
C THR A 623 -4.32 31.59 -90.87
N PHE A 624 -4.43 30.45 -90.18
CA PHE A 624 -4.72 29.16 -90.82
C PHE A 624 -6.13 29.08 -91.43
N LEU A 625 -7.15 29.67 -90.76
CA LEU A 625 -8.53 29.72 -91.29
C LEU A 625 -8.74 30.76 -92.40
N LYS A 626 -7.78 31.66 -92.65
CA LYS A 626 -7.78 32.61 -93.77
C LYS A 626 -7.01 32.12 -95.00
N SER A 627 -6.27 31.01 -94.88
CA SER A 627 -5.61 30.35 -96.02
C SER A 627 -6.39 29.17 -96.61
N GLU A 628 -7.59 28.86 -96.08
CA GLU A 628 -8.51 27.82 -96.59
C GLU A 628 -9.89 28.40 -97.03
N ARG A 629 -9.95 29.67 -97.43
CA ARG A 629 -11.13 30.26 -98.10
C ARG A 629 -10.77 30.83 -99.46
#